data_AF-A0A067NNL2-F1
#
_entry.id   AF-A0A067NNL2-F1
#
_cell.length_a   1.000
_cell.length_b   1.000
_cell.length_c   1.000
_cell.angle_alpha   90.00
_cell.angle_beta   90.00
_cell.angle_gamma   90.00
#
_symmetry.space_group_name_H-M   'P 1'
#
loop_
_entity.id
_entity.type
_entity.pdbx_description
1 polymer ?
#
loop_
_entity_poly.entity_id
_entity_poly.type
_entity_poly.pdbx_seq_one_letter_code
_entity_poly.pdbx_strand_id
1 'polypeptide(L)'
;MLVTAANRRQIIPSNTHIVSCSHDETIRLWDAVSGTPVSVLCGHTGWVCCVAFSPDFKYIASSSADRTIRLWSAYCGEILAIFEAEEIWSIAFSPDGKQIVTGESSGKEQIWNVDVLL
;
A
#
# COMPACT_ATOMS: atom_id res chain seq x y z
N MET A 1 11.64 -35.37 5.95
CA MET A 1 11.83 -34.01 5.40
C MET A 1 10.54 -33.24 5.63
N LEU A 2 10.38 -32.65 6.81
CA LEU A 2 9.23 -31.81 7.12
C LEU A 2 9.53 -30.42 6.53
N VAL A 3 8.80 -30.07 5.48
CA VAL A 3 8.74 -28.67 5.02
C VAL A 3 7.85 -27.96 6.04
N THR A 4 8.46 -27.29 7.02
CA THR A 4 7.75 -26.35 7.89
C THR A 4 7.19 -25.24 6.99
N ALA A 5 5.92 -25.34 6.63
CA ALA A 5 5.18 -24.21 6.11
C ALA A 5 5.25 -23.13 7.20
N ALA A 6 6.01 -22.06 6.94
CA ALA A 6 5.98 -20.89 7.79
C ALA A 6 4.51 -20.45 7.86
N ASN A 7 3.92 -20.50 9.06
CA ASN A 7 2.62 -19.91 9.34
C ASN A 7 2.70 -18.44 8.95
N ARG A 8 2.32 -18.10 7.72
CA ARG A 8 2.23 -16.72 7.27
C ARG A 8 1.08 -16.12 8.07
N ARG A 9 1.40 -15.42 9.16
CA ARG A 9 0.40 -14.74 9.99
C ARG A 9 -0.28 -13.70 9.12
N GLN A 10 -1.45 -14.04 8.63
CA GLN A 10 -2.35 -13.11 7.98
C GLN A 10 -2.96 -12.24 9.08
N ILE A 11 -3.06 -10.97 8.77
CA ILE A 11 -3.53 -9.95 9.70
C ILE A 11 -4.90 -9.50 9.22
N ILE A 12 -5.79 -9.13 10.15
CA ILE A 12 -7.06 -8.50 9.79
C ILE A 12 -6.93 -7.05 10.24
N PRO A 13 -6.52 -6.14 9.34
CA PRO A 13 -6.35 -4.74 9.71
C PRO A 13 -7.70 -4.10 10.05
N SER A 14 -7.63 -3.02 10.82
CA SER A 14 -8.78 -2.32 11.37
C SER A 14 -8.45 -0.84 11.53
N ASN A 15 -9.39 -0.07 12.06
CA ASN A 15 -9.20 1.35 12.37
C ASN A 15 -8.12 1.67 13.41
N THR A 16 -7.54 0.66 14.06
CA THR A 16 -6.39 0.82 14.96
C THR A 16 -5.05 0.65 14.25
N HIS A 17 -5.05 0.40 12.95
CA HIS A 17 -3.83 0.21 12.18
C HIS A 17 -3.49 1.46 11.35
N ILE A 18 -2.20 1.77 11.27
CA ILE A 18 -1.67 2.87 10.46
C ILE A 18 -0.55 2.38 9.55
N VAL A 19 -0.36 3.08 8.44
CA VAL A 19 0.68 2.77 7.46
C VAL A 19 1.67 3.92 7.33
N SER A 20 2.92 3.59 7.08
CA SER A 20 3.98 4.56 6.80
C SER A 20 4.81 4.14 5.59
N CYS A 21 5.16 5.10 4.74
CA CYS A 21 6.16 4.93 3.68
C CYS A 21 7.54 5.38 4.16
N SER A 22 8.60 4.96 3.47
CA SER A 22 9.97 5.22 3.87
C SER A 22 10.94 5.27 2.69
N HIS A 23 12.07 5.95 2.89
CA HIS A 23 13.18 5.99 1.94
C HIS A 23 13.95 4.66 1.90
N ASP A 24 13.70 3.74 2.83
CA ASP A 24 14.26 2.37 2.82
C ASP A 24 13.51 1.42 1.85
N GLU A 25 12.71 1.97 0.93
CA GLU A 25 11.96 1.24 -0.10
C GLU A 25 10.82 0.36 0.46
N THR A 26 10.53 0.46 1.76
CA THR A 26 9.48 -0.33 2.41
C THR A 26 8.25 0.49 2.81
N ILE A 27 7.14 -0.21 2.94
CA ILE A 27 5.95 0.28 3.64
C ILE A 27 5.80 -0.54 4.92
N ARG A 28 5.43 0.11 6.02
CA ARG A 28 5.24 -0.55 7.31
C ARG A 28 3.81 -0.36 7.78
N LEU A 29 3.22 -1.44 8.26
CA LEU A 29 1.93 -1.43 8.94
C LEU A 29 2.17 -1.57 10.44
N TRP A 30 1.48 -0.75 11.22
CA TRP A 30 1.63 -0.67 12.67
C TRP A 30 0.29 -0.87 13.34
N ASP A 31 0.32 -1.50 14.52
CA ASP A 31 -0.79 -1.42 15.46
C ASP A 31 -0.59 -0.15 16.30
N ALA A 32 -1.49 0.82 16.13
CA ALA A 32 -1.36 2.14 16.75
C ALA A 32 -1.65 2.12 18.26
N VAL A 33 -2.28 1.07 18.79
CA VAL A 33 -2.57 0.95 20.22
C VAL A 33 -1.32 0.53 20.98
N SER A 34 -0.62 -0.48 20.47
CA SER A 34 0.61 -1.02 21.04
C SER A 34 1.87 -0.29 20.58
N GLY A 35 1.80 0.41 19.45
CA GLY A 35 2.96 1.04 18.80
C GLY A 35 3.92 0.04 18.17
N THR A 36 3.48 -1.20 17.93
CA THR A 36 4.36 -2.26 17.40
C THR A 36 4.18 -2.46 15.90
N PRO A 37 5.27 -2.81 15.17
CA PRO A 37 5.17 -3.13 13.75
C PRO A 37 4.47 -4.48 13.58
N VAL A 38 3.48 -4.50 12.68
CA VAL A 38 2.66 -5.67 12.36
C VAL A 38 3.17 -6.36 11.10
N SER A 39 3.52 -5.59 10.08
CA SER A 39 4.01 -6.10 8.81
C SER A 39 4.94 -5.10 8.11
N VAL A 40 5.83 -5.63 7.27
CA VAL A 40 6.68 -4.85 6.37
C VAL A 40 6.41 -5.34 4.95
N LEU A 41 5.96 -4.42 4.10
CA LEU A 41 5.72 -4.69 2.69
C LEU A 41 6.99 -4.30 1.92
N CYS A 42 7.58 -5.30 1.26
CA CYS A 42 8.76 -5.15 0.43
C CYS A 42 8.39 -5.36 -1.03
N GLY A 43 9.02 -4.61 -1.93
CA GLY A 43 8.89 -4.85 -3.37
C GLY A 43 9.18 -3.62 -4.23
N HIS A 44 9.01 -2.42 -3.69
CA HIS A 44 9.53 -1.21 -4.34
C HIS A 44 11.06 -1.28 -4.42
N THR A 45 11.63 -0.67 -5.45
CA THR A 45 13.09 -0.62 -5.70
C THR A 45 13.60 0.81 -5.65
N GLY A 46 12.91 1.66 -4.89
CA GLY A 46 13.12 3.09 -4.77
C GLY A 46 12.28 3.65 -3.62
N TRP A 47 12.58 4.87 -3.20
CA TRP A 47 11.92 5.50 -2.06
C TRP A 47 10.41 5.50 -2.21
N VAL A 48 9.69 5.13 -1.15
CA VAL A 48 8.23 5.19 -1.16
C VAL A 48 7.82 6.61 -0.79
N CYS A 49 7.28 7.33 -1.77
CA CYS A 49 6.98 8.76 -1.65
C CYS A 49 5.65 9.01 -0.96
N CYS A 50 4.64 8.19 -1.26
CA CYS A 50 3.30 8.31 -0.68
C CYS A 50 2.72 6.94 -0.33
N VAL A 51 1.84 6.91 0.67
CA VAL A 51 1.05 5.73 1.02
C VAL A 51 -0.34 6.15 1.49
N ALA A 52 -1.36 5.36 1.17
CA ALA A 52 -2.71 5.51 1.69
C ALA A 52 -3.29 4.15 2.09
N PHE A 53 -4.12 4.14 3.12
CA PHE A 53 -4.89 2.98 3.55
C PHE A 53 -6.34 3.15 3.10
N SER A 54 -6.94 2.14 2.48
CA SER A 54 -8.36 2.17 2.15
C SER A 54 -9.23 2.30 3.42
N PRO A 55 -10.37 3.00 3.36
CA PRO A 55 -11.27 3.16 4.51
C PRO A 55 -11.82 1.85 5.08
N ASP A 56 -11.89 0.80 4.26
CA ASP A 56 -12.34 -0.54 4.66
C ASP A 56 -11.19 -1.46 5.13
N PHE A 57 -9.96 -0.91 5.19
CA PHE A 57 -8.74 -1.56 5.68
C PHE A 57 -8.31 -2.80 4.91
N LYS A 58 -8.81 -3.00 3.68
CA LYS A 58 -8.44 -4.15 2.84
C LYS A 58 -7.22 -3.90 1.97
N TYR A 59 -6.99 -2.65 1.58
CA TYR A 59 -5.99 -2.31 0.58
C TYR A 59 -5.06 -1.20 1.05
N ILE A 60 -3.80 -1.29 0.68
CA ILE A 60 -2.83 -0.21 0.81
C ILE A 60 -2.44 0.20 -0.60
N ALA A 61 -2.38 1.49 -0.86
CA ALA A 61 -1.85 2.02 -2.11
C ALA A 61 -0.56 2.79 -1.83
N SER A 62 0.44 2.66 -2.68
CA SER A 62 1.71 3.36 -2.53
C SER A 62 2.25 3.85 -3.86
N SER A 63 3.04 4.92 -3.83
CA SER A 63 3.83 5.39 -4.95
C SER A 63 5.32 5.43 -4.58
N SER A 64 6.18 5.28 -5.57
CA SER A 64 7.63 5.25 -5.34
C SER A 64 8.41 5.95 -6.46
N ALA A 65 9.62 6.38 -6.10
CA ALA A 65 10.64 6.84 -7.03
C ALA A 65 11.07 5.76 -8.05
N ASP A 66 10.67 4.50 -7.85
CA ASP A 66 10.78 3.44 -8.87
C ASP A 66 9.84 3.61 -10.07
N ARG A 67 9.06 4.71 -10.09
CA ARG A 67 8.07 5.07 -11.12
C ARG A 67 6.87 4.13 -11.17
N THR A 68 6.52 3.54 -10.03
CA THR A 68 5.33 2.70 -9.92
C THR A 68 4.37 3.16 -8.82
N ILE A 69 3.08 2.98 -9.09
CA ILE A 69 2.05 2.89 -8.06
C ILE A 69 1.75 1.41 -7.84
N ARG A 70 1.62 0.99 -6.59
CA ARG A 70 1.29 -0.39 -6.24
C ARG A 70 0.08 -0.45 -5.32
N LEU A 71 -0.78 -1.43 -5.60
CA LEU A 71 -1.89 -1.81 -4.74
C LEU A 71 -1.50 -3.09 -4.00
N TRP A 72 -1.67 -3.09 -2.68
CA TRP A 72 -1.31 -4.20 -1.81
C TRP A 72 -2.53 -4.71 -1.07
N SER A 73 -2.58 -6.03 -0.86
CA SER A 73 -3.48 -6.64 0.11
C SER A 73 -2.97 -6.31 1.52
N ALA A 74 -3.78 -5.59 2.29
CA ALA A 74 -3.44 -5.30 3.68
C ALA A 74 -3.49 -6.57 4.56
N TYR A 75 -4.15 -7.64 4.09
CA TYR A 75 -4.31 -8.90 4.82
C TYR A 75 -3.04 -9.78 4.80
N CYS A 76 -2.41 -9.89 3.64
CA CYS A 76 -1.26 -10.79 3.42
C CYS A 76 0.01 -10.08 2.95
N GLY A 77 -0.06 -8.78 2.65
CA GLY A 77 1.05 -7.98 2.16
C GLY A 77 1.47 -8.26 0.71
N GLU A 78 0.63 -8.96 -0.06
CA GLU A 78 0.91 -9.26 -1.46
C GLU A 78 0.55 -8.08 -2.36
N ILE A 79 1.33 -7.90 -3.43
CA ILE A 79 1.02 -6.93 -4.47
C ILE A 79 -0.12 -7.48 -5.32
N LEU A 80 -1.20 -6.72 -5.41
CA LEU A 80 -2.39 -7.04 -6.19
C LEU A 80 -2.31 -6.42 -7.58
N ALA A 81 -1.76 -5.21 -7.70
CA ALA A 81 -1.58 -4.52 -8.98
C ALA A 81 -0.38 -3.57 -8.95
N ILE A 82 0.20 -3.32 -10.14
CA ILE A 82 1.31 -2.40 -10.37
C ILE A 82 0.95 -1.53 -11.58
N PHE A 83 1.14 -0.22 -11.45
CA PHE A 83 0.93 0.74 -12.53
C PHE A 83 2.18 1.57 -12.71
N GLU A 84 2.58 1.77 -13.96
CA GLU A 84 3.60 2.75 -14.31
C GLU A 84 3.05 4.15 -14.05
N ALA A 85 3.87 4.98 -13.43
CA ALA A 85 3.54 6.35 -13.07
C ALA A 85 4.79 7.22 -13.15
N GLU A 86 4.60 8.52 -13.32
CA GLU A 86 5.69 9.46 -13.14
C GLU A 86 5.86 9.79 -11.65
N GLU A 87 6.41 10.96 -11.35
CA GLU A 87 6.63 11.41 -9.98
C GLU A 87 5.29 11.78 -9.31
N ILE A 88 4.81 10.87 -8.45
CA ILE A 88 3.56 11.04 -7.68
C ILE A 88 3.84 11.74 -6.36
N TRP A 89 3.10 12.82 -6.12
CA TRP A 89 3.19 13.63 -4.90
C TRP A 89 2.04 13.40 -3.92
N SER A 90 0.94 12.80 -4.38
CA SER A 90 -0.20 12.52 -3.52
C SER A 90 -0.97 11.29 -4.00
N ILE A 91 -1.50 10.53 -3.05
CA ILE A 91 -2.37 9.38 -3.28
C ILE A 91 -3.48 9.38 -2.23
N ALA A 92 -4.72 9.12 -2.64
CA ALA A 92 -5.85 9.01 -1.73
C ALA A 92 -6.87 7.99 -2.24
N PHE A 93 -7.54 7.32 -1.31
CA PHE A 93 -8.71 6.51 -1.61
C PHE A 93 -9.98 7.36 -1.58
N SER A 94 -10.96 7.02 -2.42
CA SER A 94 -12.32 7.50 -2.25
C SER A 94 -12.91 7.02 -0.91
N PRO A 95 -13.91 7.73 -0.34
CA PRO A 95 -14.51 7.33 0.93
C PRO A 95 -15.14 5.92 0.94
N ASP A 96 -15.56 5.43 -0.23
CA ASP A 96 -16.09 4.07 -0.40
C ASP A 96 -15.00 3.02 -0.67
N GLY A 97 -13.73 3.43 -0.78
CA GLY A 97 -12.57 2.57 -1.02
C GLY A 97 -12.46 2.00 -2.43
N LYS A 98 -13.36 2.38 -3.35
CA LYS A 98 -13.42 1.79 -4.70
C LYS A 98 -12.51 2.47 -5.70
N GLN A 99 -12.02 3.66 -5.39
CA GLN A 99 -11.17 4.43 -6.29
C GLN A 99 -9.92 4.93 -5.59
N ILE A 100 -8.87 5.09 -6.37
CA ILE A 100 -7.63 5.77 -5.98
C ILE A 100 -7.47 6.97 -6.89
N VAL A 101 -7.21 8.14 -6.31
CA VAL A 101 -6.77 9.33 -7.04
C VAL A 101 -5.29 9.57 -6.78
N THR A 102 -4.56 9.94 -7.82
CA THR A 102 -3.14 10.25 -7.77
C THR A 102 -2.84 11.59 -8.42
N GLY A 103 -1.99 12.39 -7.78
CA GLY A 103 -1.50 13.66 -8.32
C GLY A 103 -0.03 13.56 -8.70
N GLU A 104 0.28 13.91 -9.95
CA GLU A 104 1.63 13.91 -10.55
C GLU A 104 2.28 15.31 -10.47
N SER A 105 3.62 15.36 -10.48
CA SER A 105 4.39 16.62 -10.48
C SER A 105 4.09 17.53 -11.67
N SER A 106 3.69 16.94 -12.79
CA SER A 106 3.26 17.62 -14.02
C SER A 106 1.90 18.33 -13.90
N GLY A 107 1.18 18.14 -12.79
CA GLY A 107 -0.18 18.64 -12.58
C GLY A 107 -1.26 17.71 -13.14
N LYS A 108 -0.88 16.54 -13.65
CA LYS A 108 -1.82 15.51 -14.11
C LYS A 108 -2.43 14.76 -12.91
N GLU A 109 -3.74 14.55 -12.98
CA GLU A 109 -4.49 13.76 -12.01
C GLU A 109 -5.03 12.50 -12.70
N GLN A 110 -4.92 11.35 -12.04
CA GLN A 110 -5.46 10.09 -12.54
C GLN A 110 -6.34 9.42 -11.49
N ILE A 111 -7.40 8.76 -11.95
CA ILE A 111 -8.33 8.00 -11.12
C ILE A 111 -8.30 6.54 -11.57
N TRP A 112 -8.20 5.63 -10.61
CA TRP A 112 -8.12 4.19 -10.80
C TRP A 112 -9.28 3.52 -10.07
N ASN A 113 -9.95 2.55 -10.69
CA ASN A 113 -11.02 1.77 -10.03
C ASN A 113 -10.44 0.49 -9.43
N VAL A 114 -10.37 0.41 -8.11
CA VAL A 114 -9.83 -0.73 -7.35
C VAL A 114 -10.53 -2.03 -7.70
N ASP A 115 -11.87 -2.01 -7.78
CA ASP A 115 -12.68 -3.21 -8.07
C ASP A 115 -12.46 -3.78 -9.48
N VAL A 116 -11.93 -3.01 -10.42
CA VAL A 116 -11.63 -3.46 -11.80
C VAL A 116 -10.21 -4.02 -11.92
N LEU A 117 -9.37 -3.77 -10.90
CA LEU A 117 -7.96 -4.14 -10.86
C LEU A 117 -7.71 -5.46 -10.13
N LEU A 118 -8.76 -6.08 -9.59
CA LEU A 118 -8.75 -7.31 -8.78
C LEU A 118 -9.66 -8.37 -9.41
#